data_AF-A0A2G2Z201-F1
#
_entry.id   AF-A0A2G2Z201-F1
#
_cell.length_a   1.000
_cell.length_b   1.000
_cell.length_c   1.000
_cell.angle_alpha   90.00
_cell.angle_beta   90.00
_cell.angle_gamma   90.00
#
_symmetry.space_group_name_H-M   'P 1'
#
loop_
_entity.id
_entity.type
_entity.pdbx_description
1 polymer ?
#
loop_
_entity_poly.entity_id
_entity_poly.type
_entity_poly.pdbx_seq_one_letter_code
_entity_poly.pdbx_strand_id
1 'polypeptide(L)'
;MFVFDGRKVVSKLRKEFVMKAWVSIRNKFEGLTVDRASFLTDEVQVVLKDMSGIGVDISPLQHLLEYFFKPSPSYDQERSTFIDEAAEIEKSDSYLKAKEHLKLVMKERADKSGELSTSYQSLEKARKKVKKLKALRDAAKEIESKVSAAEEEFSKCADIFLAIENASNDIEKKKQELEASL
;
A
#
# COMPACT_ATOMS: atom_id res chain seq x y z
N MET A 1 38.11 -57.55 -21.50
CA MET A 1 39.26 -56.77 -20.98
C MET A 1 38.76 -55.36 -20.72
N PHE A 2 38.57 -54.97 -19.45
CA PHE A 2 38.15 -53.61 -19.09
C PHE A 2 39.38 -52.73 -18.95
N VAL A 3 39.52 -51.75 -19.85
CA VAL A 3 40.58 -50.74 -19.78
C VAL A 3 40.21 -49.77 -18.66
N PHE A 4 40.96 -49.79 -17.56
CA PHE A 4 40.78 -48.85 -16.47
C PHE A 4 41.29 -47.47 -16.91
N ASP A 5 40.36 -46.54 -17.15
CA ASP A 5 40.69 -45.17 -17.51
C ASP A 5 41.02 -44.34 -16.25
N GLY A 6 42.26 -44.51 -15.76
CA GLY A 6 42.76 -43.82 -14.58
C GLY A 6 42.73 -42.29 -14.68
N ARG A 7 42.81 -41.71 -15.89
CA ARG A 7 42.71 -40.24 -16.08
C ARG A 7 41.33 -39.73 -15.70
N LYS A 8 40.27 -40.45 -16.07
CA LYS A 8 38.90 -40.09 -15.74
C LYS A 8 38.65 -40.16 -14.23
N VAL A 9 39.23 -41.15 -13.55
CA VAL A 9 39.15 -41.30 -12.09
C VAL A 9 39.89 -40.17 -11.36
N VAL A 10 41.12 -39.83 -11.77
CA VAL A 10 41.92 -38.75 -11.18
C VAL A 10 41.25 -37.38 -11.37
N SER A 11 40.70 -37.10 -12.55
CA SER A 11 40.00 -35.84 -12.82
C SER A 11 38.74 -35.66 -11.97
N LYS A 12 38.00 -36.75 -11.73
CA LYS A 12 36.81 -36.75 -10.87
C LYS A 12 37.17 -36.48 -9.40
N LEU A 13 38.20 -37.16 -8.88
CA LEU A 13 38.72 -36.94 -7.53
C LEU A 13 39.21 -35.49 -7.32
N ARG A 14 39.93 -34.92 -8.29
CA ARG A 14 40.36 -33.50 -8.26
C ARG A 14 39.17 -32.55 -8.19
N LYS A 15 38.13 -32.78 -8.99
CA LYS A 15 36.93 -31.93 -9.03
C LYS A 15 36.12 -32.00 -7.73
N GLU A 16 35.97 -33.20 -7.17
CA GLU A 16 35.31 -33.39 -5.86
C GLU A 16 36.08 -32.71 -4.73
N PHE A 17 37.42 -32.76 -4.76
CA PHE A 17 38.26 -32.08 -3.78
C PHE A 17 38.10 -30.55 -3.84
N VAL A 18 38.17 -29.95 -5.04
CA VAL A 18 37.98 -28.51 -5.23
C VAL A 18 36.59 -28.06 -4.80
N MET A 19 35.55 -28.84 -5.12
CA MET A 19 34.18 -28.53 -4.69
C MET A 19 34.03 -28.59 -3.17
N LYS A 20 34.63 -29.58 -2.49
CA LYS A 20 34.62 -29.67 -1.02
C LYS A 20 35.37 -28.50 -0.38
N ALA A 21 36.54 -28.14 -0.91
CA ALA A 21 37.29 -26.97 -0.45
C ALA A 21 36.48 -25.68 -0.62
N TRP A 22 35.81 -25.51 -1.76
CA TRP A 22 34.97 -24.35 -2.03
C TRP A 22 33.75 -24.24 -1.12
N VAL A 23 33.08 -25.37 -0.84
CA VAL A 23 31.98 -25.42 0.14
C VAL A 23 32.49 -25.10 1.54
N SER A 24 33.67 -25.60 1.93
CA SER A 24 34.27 -25.29 3.22
C SER A 24 34.62 -23.81 3.36
N ILE A 25 35.15 -23.19 2.31
CA ILE A 25 35.42 -21.74 2.25
C ILE A 25 34.09 -20.99 2.40
N ARG A 26 33.10 -21.30 1.57
CA ARG A 26 31.79 -20.64 1.62
C ARG A 26 31.14 -20.71 3.00
N ASN A 27 31.15 -21.88 3.65
CA ASN A 27 30.56 -22.05 4.97
C ASN A 27 31.28 -21.24 6.05
N LYS A 28 32.61 -21.10 5.96
CA LYS A 28 33.39 -20.21 6.85
C LYS A 28 33.03 -18.74 6.61
N PHE A 29 32.75 -18.36 5.36
CA PHE A 29 32.35 -17.00 4.99
C PHE A 29 30.92 -16.65 5.41
N GLU A 30 29.99 -17.61 5.41
CA GLU A 30 28.57 -17.39 5.68
C GLU A 30 28.29 -17.05 7.16
N GLY A 31 29.17 -17.47 8.08
CA GLY A 31 29.07 -17.14 9.51
C GLY A 31 29.79 -15.85 9.91
N LEU A 32 30.45 -15.19 8.96
CA LEU A 32 31.28 -14.04 9.25
C LEU A 32 30.52 -12.73 9.00
N THR A 33 30.09 -12.07 10.08
CA THR A 33 29.77 -10.62 10.05
C THR A 33 31.08 -9.87 9.92
N VAL A 34 31.60 -9.77 8.71
CA VAL A 34 32.90 -9.13 8.49
C VAL A 34 32.75 -7.63 8.45
N ASP A 35 33.15 -7.00 9.56
CA ASP A 35 33.33 -5.55 9.63
C ASP A 35 34.58 -5.06 8.89
N ARG A 36 35.48 -5.96 8.48
CA ARG A 36 36.77 -5.66 7.82
C ARG A 36 37.17 -6.66 6.73
N ALA A 37 37.22 -6.23 5.47
CA ALA A 37 37.67 -7.01 4.32
C ALA A 37 39.06 -7.65 4.51
N SER A 38 39.96 -7.04 5.29
CA SER A 38 41.27 -7.60 5.65
C SER A 38 41.17 -8.90 6.43
N PHE A 39 40.16 -9.04 7.29
CA PHE A 39 39.91 -10.27 8.04
C PHE A 39 39.61 -11.45 7.11
N LEU A 40 38.91 -11.21 5.99
CA LEU A 40 38.65 -12.23 4.98
C LEU A 40 39.93 -12.65 4.27
N THR A 41 40.85 -11.71 4.03
CA THR A 41 42.17 -12.02 3.47
C THR A 41 42.93 -13.00 4.36
N ASP A 42 42.93 -12.77 5.68
CA ASP A 42 43.62 -13.61 6.65
C ASP A 42 43.01 -15.02 6.72
N GLU A 43 41.68 -15.13 6.79
CA GLU A 43 40.96 -16.42 6.77
C GLU A 43 41.22 -17.22 5.48
N VAL A 44 41.24 -16.53 4.33
CA VAL A 44 41.55 -17.17 3.04
C VAL A 44 42.98 -17.68 3.01
N GLN A 45 43.94 -16.94 3.55
CA GLN A 45 45.33 -17.38 3.64
C GLN A 45 45.48 -18.65 4.49
N VAL A 46 44.75 -18.76 5.61
CA VAL A 46 44.73 -19.97 6.44
C VAL A 46 44.26 -21.18 5.64
N VAL A 47 43.16 -21.05 4.88
CA VAL A 47 42.65 -22.16 4.06
C VAL A 47 43.61 -22.54 2.93
N LEU A 48 44.23 -21.55 2.27
CA LEU A 48 45.23 -21.83 1.23
C LEU A 48 46.45 -22.58 1.78
N LYS A 49 46.86 -22.27 3.01
CA LYS A 49 47.93 -22.98 3.71
C LYS A 49 47.58 -24.44 3.99
N ASP A 50 46.33 -24.71 4.36
CA ASP A 50 45.84 -26.09 4.54
C ASP A 50 45.82 -26.86 3.19
N MET A 51 45.46 -26.17 2.10
CA MET A 51 45.40 -26.76 0.76
C MET A 51 46.78 -27.07 0.17
N SER A 52 47.81 -26.27 0.47
CA SER A 52 49.17 -26.51 -0.02
C SER A 52 49.81 -27.78 0.55
N GLY A 53 49.38 -28.20 1.74
CA GLY A 53 49.84 -29.45 2.39
C GLY A 53 49.43 -30.74 1.67
N ILE A 54 48.57 -30.66 0.66
CA ILE A 54 47.98 -31.82 -0.04
C ILE A 54 48.76 -32.14 -1.34
N GLY A 55 49.86 -31.43 -1.62
CA GLY A 55 50.72 -31.69 -2.78
C GLY A 55 50.11 -31.26 -4.12
N VAL A 56 49.09 -30.40 -4.08
CA VAL A 56 48.48 -29.77 -5.27
C VAL A 56 49.09 -28.39 -5.46
N ASP A 57 49.50 -28.07 -6.70
CA ASP A 57 49.90 -26.71 -7.06
C ASP A 57 48.69 -25.77 -6.97
N ILE A 58 48.77 -24.81 -6.04
CA ILE A 58 47.75 -23.80 -5.78
C ILE A 58 48.26 -22.38 -6.09
N SER A 59 49.45 -22.22 -6.67
CA SER A 59 50.03 -20.91 -6.97
C SER A 59 49.12 -20.02 -7.84
N PRO A 60 48.40 -20.53 -8.87
CA PRO A 60 47.47 -19.72 -9.63
C PRO A 60 46.33 -19.14 -8.79
N LEU A 61 45.85 -19.91 -7.81
CA LEU A 61 44.77 -19.49 -6.91
C LEU A 61 45.27 -18.47 -5.89
N GLN A 62 46.46 -18.67 -5.33
CA GLN A 62 47.09 -17.72 -4.42
C GLN A 62 47.28 -16.35 -5.08
N HIS A 63 47.84 -16.32 -6.30
CA HIS A 63 48.06 -15.08 -7.04
C HIS A 63 46.75 -14.34 -7.38
N LEU A 64 45.69 -15.08 -7.74
CA LEU A 64 44.37 -14.50 -8.00
C LEU A 64 43.79 -13.84 -6.74
N LEU A 65 43.88 -14.52 -5.59
CA LEU A 65 43.32 -14.03 -4.34
C LEU A 65 44.13 -12.87 -3.77
N GLU A 66 45.46 -12.91 -3.88
CA GLU A 66 46.32 -11.80 -3.50
C GLU A 66 45.98 -10.53 -4.30
N TYR A 67 45.79 -10.66 -5.62
CA TYR A 67 45.34 -9.53 -6.45
C TYR A 67 43.96 -9.02 -6.04
N PHE A 68 43.02 -9.93 -5.77
CA PHE A 68 41.64 -9.60 -5.41
C PHE A 68 41.54 -8.88 -4.06
N PHE A 69 42.34 -9.30 -3.07
CA PHE A 69 42.33 -8.75 -1.71
C PHE A 69 43.36 -7.62 -1.48
N LYS A 70 44.19 -7.32 -2.47
CA LYS A 70 45.12 -6.17 -2.43
C LYS A 70 44.45 -4.85 -1.98
N PRO A 71 43.19 -4.54 -2.38
CA PRO A 71 42.51 -3.31 -1.95
C PRO A 71 41.86 -3.40 -0.55
N SER A 72 41.85 -4.56 0.11
CA SER A 72 41.14 -4.74 1.39
C SER A 72 41.58 -3.76 2.48
N PRO A 73 42.89 -3.47 2.68
CA PRO A 73 43.31 -2.52 3.71
C PRO A 73 42.79 -1.09 3.45
N SER A 74 42.79 -0.64 2.18
CA SER A 74 42.24 0.67 1.81
C SER A 74 40.72 0.72 2.03
N TYR A 75 40.00 -0.34 1.67
CA TYR A 75 38.55 -0.40 1.91
C TYR A 75 38.22 -0.33 3.40
N ASP A 76 38.95 -1.07 4.24
CA ASP A 76 38.72 -1.05 5.68
C ASP A 76 39.02 0.31 6.30
N GLN A 77 40.07 0.97 5.82
CA GLN A 77 40.43 2.32 6.23
C GLN A 77 39.33 3.31 5.86
N GLU A 78 38.90 3.33 4.60
CA GLU A 78 37.83 4.22 4.11
C GLU A 78 36.52 3.97 4.85
N ARG A 79 36.16 2.70 5.07
CA ARG A 79 34.96 2.34 5.83
C ARG A 79 35.05 2.83 7.28
N SER A 80 36.21 2.67 7.93
CA SER A 80 36.40 3.17 9.30
C SER A 80 36.25 4.69 9.34
N THR A 81 36.90 5.42 8.43
CA THR A 81 36.78 6.88 8.34
C THR A 81 35.34 7.31 8.10
N PHE A 82 34.61 6.64 7.23
CA PHE A 82 33.20 6.91 6.99
C PHE A 82 32.33 6.68 8.23
N ILE A 83 32.61 5.64 9.02
CA ILE A 83 31.90 5.37 10.28
C ILE A 83 32.17 6.50 11.29
N ASP A 84 33.42 6.93 11.42
CA ASP A 84 33.78 8.02 12.32
C ASP A 84 33.12 9.34 11.89
N GLU A 85 33.16 9.66 10.60
CA GLU A 85 32.47 10.83 10.03
C GLU A 85 30.96 10.78 10.27
N ALA A 86 30.32 9.62 10.04
CA ALA A 86 28.91 9.44 10.30
C ALA A 86 28.56 9.63 11.78
N ALA A 87 29.40 9.14 12.69
CA ALA A 87 29.22 9.32 14.13
C ALA A 87 29.34 10.80 14.54
N GLU A 88 30.25 11.56 13.93
CA GLU A 88 30.37 13.00 14.17
C GLU A 88 29.19 13.79 13.57
N ILE A 89 28.72 13.41 12.37
CA ILE A 89 27.49 13.98 11.79
C ILE A 89 26.30 13.70 12.71
N GLU A 90 26.15 12.49 13.24
CA GLU A 90 25.03 12.15 14.12
C GLU A 90 25.02 12.98 15.43
N LYS A 91 26.20 13.34 15.93
CA LYS A 91 26.35 14.22 17.11
C LYS A 91 26.20 15.70 16.77
N SER A 92 26.28 16.08 15.50
CA SER A 92 26.24 17.48 15.11
C SER A 92 24.87 18.12 15.41
N ASP A 93 24.92 19.37 15.89
CA ASP A 93 23.71 20.14 16.21
C ASP A 93 22.75 20.27 15.03
N SER A 94 23.28 20.39 13.80
CA SER A 94 22.47 20.49 12.58
C SER A 94 21.67 19.21 12.33
N TYR A 95 22.30 18.05 12.48
CA TYR A 95 21.63 16.76 12.35
C TYR A 95 20.58 16.55 13.44
N LEU A 96 20.91 16.85 14.70
CA LEU A 96 19.96 16.74 15.81
C LEU A 96 18.73 17.64 15.61
N LYS A 97 18.94 18.90 15.20
CA LYS A 97 17.84 19.83 14.87
C LYS A 97 16.98 19.30 13.72
N ALA A 98 17.60 18.80 12.65
CA ALA A 98 16.86 18.21 11.53
C ALA A 98 16.05 16.97 11.96
N LYS A 99 16.64 16.11 12.80
CA LYS A 99 15.99 14.90 13.35
C LYS A 99 14.79 15.25 14.24
N GLU A 100 14.93 16.26 15.11
CA GLU A 100 13.82 16.76 15.94
C GLU A 100 12.71 17.38 15.08
N HIS A 101 13.07 18.20 14.10
CA HIS A 101 12.09 18.83 13.21
C HIS A 101 11.32 17.80 12.38
N LEU A 102 12.00 16.75 11.89
CA LEU A 102 11.37 15.64 11.21
C LEU A 102 10.37 14.91 12.13
N LYS A 103 10.75 14.66 13.38
CA LYS A 103 9.88 14.01 14.37
C LYS A 103 8.62 14.83 14.64
N LEU A 104 8.73 16.15 14.74
CA LEU A 104 7.59 17.06 14.90
C LEU A 104 6.66 17.02 13.68
N VAL A 105 7.22 17.14 12.47
CA VAL A 105 6.45 17.10 11.22
C VAL A 105 5.70 15.77 11.06
N MET A 106 6.33 14.65 11.42
CA MET A 106 5.67 13.33 11.37
C MET A 106 4.49 13.25 12.34
N LYS A 107 4.64 13.78 13.55
CA LYS A 107 3.55 13.80 14.55
C LYS A 107 2.39 14.69 14.08
N GLU A 108 2.68 15.91 13.65
CA GLU A 108 1.67 16.84 13.15
C GLU A 108 0.90 16.26 11.95
N ARG A 109 1.60 15.58 11.04
CA ARG A 109 0.96 14.89 9.92
C ARG A 109 0.03 13.77 10.37
N ALA A 110 0.44 12.99 11.37
CA ALA A 110 -0.38 11.91 11.92
C ALA A 110 -1.65 12.46 12.58
N ASP A 111 -1.52 13.53 13.38
CA ASP A 111 -2.64 14.19 14.06
C ASP A 111 -3.64 14.75 13.03
N LYS A 112 -3.16 15.50 12.04
CA LYS A 112 -3.98 16.03 10.93
C LYS A 112 -4.65 14.93 10.12
N SER A 113 -3.98 13.81 9.89
CA SER A 113 -4.57 12.66 9.19
C SER A 113 -5.72 12.04 9.99
N GLY A 114 -5.62 12.01 11.31
CA GLY A 114 -6.70 11.59 12.20
C GLY A 114 -7.93 12.49 12.08
N GLU A 115 -7.74 13.81 12.18
CA GLU A 115 -8.81 14.80 12.06
C GLU A 115 -9.49 14.79 10.68
N LEU A 116 -8.72 14.60 9.61
CA LEU A 116 -9.26 14.51 8.25
C LEU A 116 -10.11 13.25 8.08
N SER A 117 -9.69 12.14 8.68
CA SER A 117 -10.45 10.88 8.66
C SER A 117 -11.80 11.01 9.39
N THR A 118 -11.82 11.61 10.59
CA THR A 118 -13.07 11.81 11.34
C THR A 118 -14.01 12.80 10.64
N SER A 119 -13.46 13.85 10.04
CA SER A 119 -14.21 14.81 9.22
C SER A 119 -14.81 14.14 7.98
N TYR A 120 -14.04 13.30 7.29
CA TYR A 120 -14.52 12.54 6.13
C TYR A 120 -15.66 11.58 6.50
N GLN A 121 -15.54 10.85 7.62
CA GLN A 121 -16.62 9.99 8.10
C GLN A 121 -17.90 10.77 8.43
N SER A 122 -17.75 11.96 9.02
CA SER A 122 -18.88 12.85 9.33
C SER A 122 -19.54 13.38 8.07
N LEU A 123 -18.76 13.77 7.07
CA LEU A 123 -19.24 14.19 5.75
C LEU A 123 -20.03 13.07 5.05
N GLU A 124 -19.52 11.84 5.07
CA GLU A 124 -20.21 10.70 4.45
C GLU A 124 -21.54 10.40 5.14
N LYS A 125 -21.62 10.53 6.47
CA LYS A 125 -22.89 10.46 7.22
C LYS A 125 -23.85 11.57 6.80
N ALA A 126 -23.37 12.81 6.67
CA ALA A 126 -24.19 13.94 6.22
C ALA A 126 -24.71 13.73 4.79
N ARG A 127 -23.85 13.24 3.88
CA ARG A 127 -24.21 12.92 2.49
C ARG A 127 -25.33 11.88 2.41
N LYS A 128 -25.28 10.83 3.25
CA LYS A 128 -26.36 9.83 3.36
C LYS A 128 -27.67 10.45 3.84
N LYS A 129 -27.64 11.36 4.82
CA LYS A 129 -28.85 12.08 5.28
C LYS A 129 -29.43 12.96 4.18
N VAL A 130 -28.60 13.71 3.44
CA VAL A 130 -29.04 14.54 2.32
C VAL A 130 -29.71 13.72 1.23
N LYS A 131 -29.18 12.53 0.90
CA LYS A 131 -29.84 11.61 -0.06
C LYS A 131 -31.24 11.19 0.39
N LYS A 132 -31.43 10.88 1.68
CA LYS A 132 -32.75 10.53 2.24
C LYS A 132 -33.72 11.72 2.16
N LEU A 133 -33.27 12.92 2.51
CA LEU A 133 -34.10 14.13 2.42
C LEU A 133 -34.49 14.45 0.99
N LYS A 134 -33.59 14.23 0.02
CA LYS A 134 -33.91 14.38 -1.40
C LYS A 134 -35.03 13.43 -1.83
N ALA A 135 -34.93 12.15 -1.47
CA ALA A 135 -35.98 11.17 -1.75
C ALA A 135 -37.34 11.55 -1.13
N LEU A 136 -37.35 12.04 0.12
CA LEU A 136 -38.58 12.52 0.77
C LEU A 136 -39.17 13.75 0.06
N ARG A 137 -38.33 14.69 -0.37
CA ARG A 137 -38.78 15.86 -1.15
C ARG A 137 -39.42 15.44 -2.47
N ASP A 138 -38.81 14.49 -3.17
CA ASP A 138 -39.32 14.01 -4.46
C ASP A 138 -40.68 13.30 -4.27
N ALA A 139 -40.82 12.49 -3.22
CA ALA A 139 -42.10 11.87 -2.85
C ALA A 139 -43.17 12.90 -2.45
N ALA A 140 -42.79 13.94 -1.69
CA ALA A 140 -43.71 15.01 -1.29
C ALA A 140 -44.27 15.77 -2.50
N LYS A 141 -43.42 16.06 -3.50
CA LYS A 141 -43.85 16.70 -4.75
C LYS A 141 -44.84 15.85 -5.55
N GLU A 142 -44.69 14.52 -5.52
CA GLU A 142 -45.64 13.61 -6.15
C GLU A 142 -47.00 13.59 -5.43
N ILE A 143 -46.98 13.64 -4.09
CA ILE A 143 -48.21 13.75 -3.30
C ILE A 143 -48.90 15.09 -3.58
N GLU A 144 -48.14 16.18 -3.60
CA GLU A 144 -48.66 17.53 -3.88
C GLU A 144 -49.35 17.59 -5.26
N SER A 145 -48.75 17.03 -6.31
CA SER A 145 -49.39 16.99 -7.64
C SER A 145 -50.66 16.14 -7.68
N LYS A 146 -50.68 15.01 -6.95
CA LYS A 146 -51.89 14.17 -6.81
C LYS A 146 -53.00 14.87 -6.04
N VAL A 147 -52.66 15.62 -4.99
CA VAL A 147 -53.62 16.42 -4.21
C VAL A 147 -54.21 17.51 -5.09
N SER A 148 -53.39 18.28 -5.82
CA SER A 148 -53.90 19.31 -6.74
C SER A 148 -54.81 18.74 -7.83
N ALA A 149 -54.47 17.58 -8.40
CA ALA A 149 -55.34 16.92 -9.38
C ALA A 149 -56.68 16.47 -8.76
N ALA A 150 -56.66 15.94 -7.53
CA ALA A 150 -57.88 15.57 -6.83
C ALA A 150 -58.75 16.79 -6.48
N GLU A 151 -58.15 17.89 -6.02
CA GLU A 151 -58.85 19.14 -5.73
C GLU A 151 -59.54 19.72 -6.99
N GLU A 152 -58.88 19.65 -8.15
CA GLU A 152 -59.48 20.07 -9.42
C GLU A 152 -60.71 19.22 -9.79
N GLU A 153 -60.61 17.89 -9.66
CA GLU A 153 -61.74 16.98 -9.91
C GLU A 153 -62.89 17.18 -8.91
N PHE A 154 -62.58 17.44 -7.63
CA PHE A 154 -63.59 17.78 -6.63
C PHE A 154 -64.30 19.09 -6.98
N SER A 155 -63.59 20.11 -7.45
CA SER A 155 -64.21 21.37 -7.90
C SER A 155 -65.17 21.12 -9.06
N LYS A 156 -64.76 20.33 -10.08
CA LYS A 156 -65.63 19.98 -11.21
C LYS A 156 -66.91 19.26 -10.75
N CYS A 157 -66.78 18.32 -9.82
CA CYS A 157 -67.94 17.64 -9.24
C CYS A 157 -68.87 18.62 -8.50
N ALA A 158 -68.32 19.54 -7.70
CA ALA A 158 -69.09 20.56 -7.01
C ALA A 158 -69.87 21.46 -8.01
N ASP A 159 -69.23 21.87 -9.10
CA ASP A 159 -69.86 22.66 -10.16
C ASP A 159 -71.01 21.90 -10.83
N ILE A 160 -70.85 20.59 -11.08
CA ILE A 160 -71.91 19.73 -11.63
C ILE A 160 -73.09 19.62 -10.66
N PHE A 161 -72.84 19.39 -9.37
CA PHE A 161 -73.90 19.32 -8.36
C PHE A 161 -74.69 20.63 -8.28
N LEU A 162 -74.01 21.78 -8.29
CA LEU A 162 -74.67 23.09 -8.33
C LEU A 162 -75.51 23.26 -9.59
N ALA A 163 -75.02 22.85 -10.76
CA ALA A 163 -75.78 22.91 -12.00
C ALA A 163 -77.04 22.02 -11.97
N ILE A 164 -76.94 20.81 -11.40
CA ILE A 164 -78.08 19.91 -11.23
C ILE A 164 -79.11 20.49 -10.25
N GLU A 165 -78.66 21.04 -9.12
CA GLU A 165 -79.54 21.68 -8.13
C GLU A 165 -80.31 22.85 -8.76
N ASN A 166 -79.61 23.72 -9.50
CA ASN A 166 -80.24 24.82 -10.22
C ASN A 166 -81.27 24.32 -11.26
N ALA A 167 -80.93 23.30 -12.05
CA ALA A 167 -81.85 22.72 -13.03
C ALA A 167 -83.07 22.06 -12.35
N SER A 168 -82.88 21.41 -11.20
CA SER A 168 -83.96 20.83 -10.41
C SER A 168 -84.91 21.90 -9.87
N ASN A 169 -84.36 23.00 -9.35
CA ASN A 169 -85.16 24.14 -8.89
C ASN A 169 -85.96 24.78 -10.03
N ASP A 170 -85.38 24.91 -11.22
CA ASP A 170 -86.07 25.41 -12.41
C ASP A 170 -87.22 24.48 -12.85
N ILE A 171 -87.03 23.17 -12.80
CA ILE A 171 -88.08 22.18 -13.13
C ILE A 171 -89.23 22.27 -12.13
N GLU A 172 -88.93 22.32 -10.83
CA GLU A 172 -89.94 22.42 -9.77
C GLU A 172 -90.75 23.71 -9.91
N LYS A 173 -90.10 24.84 -10.22
CA LYS A 173 -90.78 26.11 -10.49
C LYS A 173 -91.73 26.00 -11.69
N LYS A 174 -91.28 25.43 -12.81
CA LYS A 174 -92.13 25.23 -14.00
C LYS A 174 -93.32 24.32 -13.72
N LYS A 175 -93.15 23.28 -12.90
CA LYS A 175 -94.23 22.40 -12.48
C LYS A 175 -95.30 23.18 -11.70
N GLN A 176 -94.90 24.00 -10.73
CA GLN A 176 -95.83 24.83 -9.96
C GLN A 176 -96.60 25.83 -10.84
N GLU A 177 -95.94 26.45 -11.83
CA GLU A 177 -96.59 27.35 -12.80
C GLU A 177 -97.65 26.62 -13.65
N LEU A 178 -97.40 25.36 -13.99
CA LEU A 178 -98.31 24.53 -14.79
C LEU A 178 -99.52 24.05 -13.97
N GLU A 179 -99.30 23.67 -12.71
CA GLU A 179 -100.38 23.35 -11.75
C GLU A 179 -101.29 24.56 -11.48
N ALA A 180 -100.74 25.79 -11.45
CA ALA A 180 -101.53 27.01 -11.27
C ALA A 180 -102.36 27.42 -12.51
N SER A 181 -102.10 26.83 -13.68
CA SER A 181 -102.79 27.14 -14.95
C SER A 181 -103.89 26.14 -15.30
N LEU A 182 -104.19 25.18 -14.42
CA LEU A 182 -105.13 24.08 -14.58
C LEU A 182 -106.34 24.27 -13.65
#